data_AF-A0A351RX83-F1
#
_entry.id   AF-A0A351RX83-F1
#
_cell.length_a   1.000
_cell.length_b   1.000
_cell.length_c   1.000
_cell.angle_alpha   90.00
_cell.angle_beta   90.00
_cell.angle_gamma   90.00
#
_symmetry.space_group_name_H-M   'P 1'
#
loop_
_entity.id
_entity.type
_entity.pdbx_description
1 polymer ?
#
loop_
_entity_poly.entity_id
_entity_poly.type
_entity_poly.pdbx_seq_one_letter_code
_entity_poly.pdbx_strand_id
1 'polypeptide(L)' 'AGLAGMRAALEVCDRYDTAIITKVYPTRSHSGAAQGGVAASLANSTDDSWEIHM' A
#
# COMPACT_ATOMS: atom_id res chain seq x y z
N ALA A 1 -8.33 1.39 8.89
CA ALA A 1 -7.13 0.64 8.48
C ALA A 1 -7.21 0.41 6.98
N GLY A 2 -6.57 1.29 6.20
CA GLY A 2 -6.41 1.12 4.75
C GLY A 2 -5.06 0.50 4.40
N LEU A 3 -4.72 0.45 3.11
CA LEU A 3 -3.49 -0.18 2.62
C LEU A 3 -2.23 0.35 3.34
N ALA A 4 -2.09 1.68 3.46
CA ALA A 4 -0.94 2.29 4.11
C ALA A 4 -0.80 1.89 5.59
N GLY A 5 -1.88 1.99 6.36
CA GLY A 5 -1.85 1.65 7.79
C GLY A 5 -1.59 0.17 8.05
N MET A 6 -2.13 -0.71 7.20
CA MET A 6 -1.86 -2.15 7.31
C MET A 6 -0.42 -2.49 6.89
N ARG A 7 0.10 -1.88 5.82
CA ARG A 7 1.49 -2.06 5.40
C ARG A 7 2.47 -1.59 6.48
N ALA A 8 2.22 -0.43 7.08
CA ALA A 8 3.03 0.08 8.18
C ALA A 8 2.98 -0.88 9.38
N ALA A 9 1.79 -1.34 9.78
CA ALA A 9 1.64 -2.26 10.91
C ALA A 9 2.39 -3.59 10.71
N LEU A 10 2.38 -4.13 9.49
CA LEU A 10 3.16 -5.32 9.14
C LEU A 10 4.68 -5.11 9.25
N GLU A 11 5.17 -3.93 8.88
CA GLU A 11 6.61 -3.64 8.95
C GLU A 11 7.10 -3.37 10.39
N VAL A 12 6.24 -2.82 11.25
CA VAL A 12 6.63 -2.45 12.62
C VAL A 12 6.35 -3.53 13.66
N CYS A 13 5.45 -4.48 13.39
CA CYS A 13 5.06 -5.50 14.39
C CYS A 13 6.18 -6.46 14.76
N ASP A 14 7.20 -6.62 13.91
CA ASP A 14 8.37 -7.46 14.21
C ASP A 14 9.27 -6.85 15.29
N ARG A 15 9.13 -5.54 15.56
CA ARG A 15 9.99 -4.80 16.51
C ARG A 15 9.22 -4.23 17.70
N TYR A 16 7.91 -4.04 17.56
CA TYR A 16 7.10 -3.35 18.56
C TYR A 16 5.72 -3.98 18.70
N ASP A 17 5.18 -3.96 19.91
CA ASP A 17 3.79 -4.28 20.18
C ASP A 17 2.88 -3.29 19.42
N THR A 18 2.25 -3.78 18.36
CA THR A 18 1.55 -2.93 17.39
C THR A 18 0.05 -3.20 17.44
N ALA A 19 -0.73 -2.12 17.63
CA ALA A 19 -2.19 -2.17 17.59
C ALA A 19 -2.74 -1.44 16.35
N ILE A 20 -3.71 -2.05 15.67
CA ILE A 20 -4.44 -1.43 14.57
C ILE A 20 -5.81 -0.97 15.08
N ILE A 21 -6.04 0.34 15.09
CA ILE A 21 -7.33 0.93 15.47
C ILE A 21 -8.02 1.46 14.21
N THR A 22 -9.28 1.11 14.01
CA THR A 22 -10.04 1.50 12.81
C THR A 22 -11.52 1.63 13.11
N LYS A 23 -12.17 2.65 12.53
CA LYS A 23 -13.62 2.89 12.65
C LYS A 23 -14.46 1.84 11.91
N VAL A 24 -13.93 1.28 10.83
CA VAL A 24 -14.59 0.26 9.99
C VAL A 24 -13.72 -0.98 9.90
N TYR A 25 -14.32 -2.12 9.58
CA TYR A 25 -13.58 -3.35 9.29
C TYR A 25 -12.53 -3.11 8.20
N PRO A 26 -11.27 -3.59 8.32
CA PRO A 26 -10.16 -3.15 7.46
C PRO A 26 -10.39 -3.24 5.95
N THR A 27 -11.04 -4.32 5.47
CA THR A 27 -11.36 -4.51 4.04
C THR A 27 -12.42 -3.54 3.51
N ARG A 28 -13.10 -2.78 4.39
CA ARG A 28 -14.04 -1.70 4.01
C ARG A 28 -13.43 -0.30 4.04
N SER A 29 -12.10 -0.19 4.10
CA SER A 29 -11.43 1.09 3.90
C SER A 29 -11.60 1.59 2.46
N HIS A 30 -11.51 2.91 2.25
CA HIS A 30 -11.66 3.50 0.90
C HIS A 30 -10.61 3.00 -0.10
N SER A 31 -9.44 2.56 0.39
CA SER A 31 -8.42 1.90 -0.45
C SER A 31 -8.94 0.66 -1.18
N GLY A 32 -9.97 -0.02 -0.65
CA GLY A 32 -10.62 -1.15 -1.32
C GLY A 32 -11.45 -0.78 -2.54
N ALA A 33 -11.71 0.51 -2.77
CA ALA A 33 -12.42 1.01 -3.94
C ALA A 33 -11.49 1.40 -5.11
N ALA A 34 -10.17 1.27 -4.97
CA ALA A 34 -9.21 1.59 -6.02
C ALA A 34 -9.34 0.64 -7.23
N GLN A 35 -9.18 1.16 -8.46
CA GLN A 35 -9.44 0.41 -9.69
C GLN A 35 -8.25 0.38 -10.68
N GLY A 36 -7.51 1.47 -10.84
CA GLY A 36 -6.50 1.60 -11.90
C GLY A 36 -5.22 0.79 -11.72
N GLY A 37 -4.82 0.51 -10.47
CA GLY A 37 -3.55 -0.14 -10.13
C GLY A 37 -2.58 0.79 -9.39
N VAL A 38 -1.31 0.36 -9.31
CA VAL A 38 -0.22 1.13 -8.71
C VAL A 38 0.84 1.35 -9.79
N ALA A 39 1.18 2.61 -10.07
CA ALA A 39 2.23 2.94 -11.02
C ALA A 39 3.61 2.58 -10.44
N ALA A 40 4.42 1.88 -11.22
CA ALA A 40 5.80 1.56 -10.88
C ALA A 40 6.60 1.31 -12.17
N SER A 41 7.83 1.83 -12.26
CA SER A 41 8.73 1.60 -13.40
C SER A 41 9.34 0.20 -13.34
N LEU A 42 8.55 -0.78 -13.76
CA LEU A 42 8.93 -2.21 -13.76
C LEU A 42 9.45 -2.70 -15.11
N ALA A 43 9.33 -1.89 -16.18
CA ALA A 43 9.71 -2.25 -17.55
C ALA A 43 9.08 -3.54 -18.11
N ASN A 44 7.93 -3.98 -17.57
CA ASN A 44 7.27 -5.23 -17.97
C ASN A 44 6.57 -5.17 -19.34
N SER A 45 6.21 -3.97 -19.80
CA SER A 45 5.47 -3.76 -21.05
C SER A 45 6.31 -3.08 -22.13
N THR A 46 7.11 -2.09 -21.73
CA THR A 46 8.04 -1.33 -22.58
C THR A 46 9.25 -0.94 -21.75
N ASP A 47 10.32 -0.49 -22.41
CA ASP A 47 11.48 0.10 -21.71
C ASP A 47 11.02 1.26 -20.82
N ASP A 48 11.53 1.31 -19.59
CA ASP A 48 11.07 2.21 -18.53
C ASP A 48 12.19 2.41 -17.50
N SER A 49 12.19 3.55 -16.82
CA SER A 49 13.15 3.88 -15.77
C SER A 49 12.50 4.78 -14.72
N TRP A 50 12.97 4.70 -13.48
CA TRP A 50 12.43 5.53 -12.39
C TRP A 50 12.73 7.02 -12.61
N GLU A 51 13.79 7.35 -13.34
CA GLU A 51 14.13 8.72 -13.73
C GLU A 51 13.10 9.34 -14.68
N ILE A 52 12.46 8.54 -15.54
CA ILE A 52 11.37 9.00 -16.42
C ILE A 52 10.03 9.10 -15.66
N HIS A 53 9.89 8.34 -14.56
CA HIS A 53 8.68 8.31 -13.74
C HIS A 53 8.51 9.55 -12.85
N MET A 54 9.62 10.15 -12.39
CA MET A 54 9.62 11.34 -11.52
C MET A 54 9.25 12.61 -12.28
#